data_AF-A0A822J9V2-F1
#
_entry.id   AF-A0A822J9V2-F1
#
_cell.length_a   1.000
_cell.length_b   1.000
_cell.length_c   1.000
_cell.angle_alpha   90.00
_cell.angle_beta   90.00
_cell.angle_gamma   90.00
#
_symmetry.space_group_name_H-M   'P 1'
#
loop_
_entity.id
_entity.type
_entity.pdbx_description
1 polymer ?
#
loop_
_entity_poly.entity_id
_entity_poly.type
_entity_poly.pdbx_seq_one_letter_code
_entity_poly.pdbx_strand_id
1 'polypeptide(L)'
;MQGEKWIVRPQERKQISLVKIPSEIASKLNIKDGEPISVKIFIGGTDIYKGPLTVTSGQELYIPKNVRNLLKNEKEFILTIIR
;
A
#
# COMPACT_ATOMS: atom_id res chain seq x y z
N MET A 1 -10.76 11.87 9.56
CA MET A 1 -10.27 10.53 9.19
C MET A 1 -8.75 10.59 9.23
N GLN A 2 -8.12 9.99 10.25
CA GLN A 2 -6.66 9.95 10.39
C GLN A 2 -6.18 8.68 9.68
N GLY A 3 -5.35 8.84 8.65
CA GLY A 3 -4.76 7.72 7.92
C GLY A 3 -3.25 7.91 7.84
N GLU A 4 -2.51 6.81 7.96
CA GLU A 4 -1.05 6.84 7.82
C GLU A 4 -0.69 6.72 6.34
N LYS A 5 0.24 7.57 5.88
CA LYS A 5 0.71 7.58 4.50
C LYS A 5 2.21 7.45 4.43
N TRP A 6 2.70 6.76 3.41
CA TRP A 6 4.13 6.66 3.12
C TRP A 6 4.38 6.58 1.62
N ILE A 7 5.61 6.92 1.25
CA ILE A 7 6.08 6.83 -0.13
C ILE A 7 6.63 5.42 -0.35
N VAL A 8 6.21 4.79 -1.43
CA VAL A 8 6.66 3.46 -1.83
C VAL A 8 7.56 3.58 -3.04
N ARG A 9 8.86 3.34 -2.86
CA ARG A 9 9.83 3.36 -3.97
C ARG A 9 10.00 1.96 -4.58
N PRO A 10 10.13 1.83 -5.90
CA PRO A 10 10.32 0.54 -6.59
C PRO A 10 11.55 -0.23 -6.10
N GLN A 11 12.62 0.48 -5.74
CA GLN A 11 13.87 -0.12 -5.25
C GLN A 11 13.69 -0.89 -3.93
N GLU A 12 12.65 -0.55 -3.16
CA GLU A 12 12.33 -1.20 -1.88
C GLU A 12 11.36 -2.38 -2.05
N ARG A 13 10.95 -2.70 -3.29
CA ARG A 13 10.02 -3.80 -3.57
C ARG A 13 10.77 -5.03 -4.06
N LYS A 14 10.58 -6.16 -3.38
CA LYS A 14 10.94 -7.49 -3.93
C LYS A 14 10.11 -7.84 -5.16
N GLN A 15 8.85 -7.37 -5.23
CA GLN A 15 7.94 -7.55 -6.37
C GLN A 15 6.97 -6.37 -6.47
N ILE A 16 6.59 -5.95 -7.68
CA ILE A 16 5.59 -4.89 -7.91
C ILE A 16 4.21 -5.23 -7.30
N SER A 17 3.93 -6.52 -7.10
CA SER A 17 2.70 -7.03 -6.49
C SER A 17 2.61 -6.89 -4.98
N LEU A 18 3.74 -6.71 -4.29
CA LEU A 18 3.77 -6.74 -2.83
C LEU A 18 4.40 -5.46 -2.31
N VAL A 19 3.66 -4.76 -1.47
CA VAL A 19 4.12 -3.57 -0.78
C VAL A 19 4.17 -3.88 0.70
N LYS A 20 5.37 -3.84 1.27
CA LYS A 20 5.55 -3.98 2.71
C LYS A 20 5.04 -2.74 3.42
N ILE A 21 4.21 -2.94 4.44
CA ILE A 21 3.79 -1.87 5.35
C ILE A 21 4.97 -1.59 6.31
N PRO A 22 5.39 -0.33 6.47
CA PRO A 22 6.41 0.00 7.46
C PRO A 22 6.00 -0.45 8.87
N SER A 23 6.93 -1.05 9.62
CA SER A 23 6.64 -1.60 10.95
C SER A 23 6.08 -0.56 11.92
N GLU A 24 6.50 0.70 11.78
CA GLU A 24 5.98 1.83 12.57
C GLU A 24 4.48 2.04 12.32
N ILE A 25 4.06 2.03 11.05
CA ILE A 25 2.66 2.20 10.65
C ILE A 25 1.85 0.98 11.06
N ALA A 26 2.37 -0.23 10.83
CA ALA A 26 1.70 -1.45 11.23
C ALA A 26 1.49 -1.53 12.75
N SER A 27 2.48 -1.09 13.54
CA SER A 27 2.38 -1.06 15.00
C SER A 27 1.43 0.02 15.49
N LYS A 28 1.52 1.24 14.94
CA LYS A 28 0.65 2.37 15.29
C LYS A 28 -0.82 2.08 14.99
N LEU A 29 -1.08 1.41 13.87
CA LEU A 29 -2.40 1.00 13.45
C LEU A 29 -2.78 -0.41 13.93
N ASN A 30 -1.96 -1.09 14.72
CA ASN A 30 -2.23 -2.46 15.22
C ASN A 30 -2.76 -3.40 14.11
N ILE A 31 -2.05 -3.44 12.98
CA ILE A 31 -2.42 -4.20 11.78
C ILE A 31 -2.04 -5.66 11.97
N LYS A 32 -2.99 -6.56 11.69
CA LYS A 32 -2.78 -8.01 11.78
C LYS A 32 -2.77 -8.67 10.42
N ASP A 33 -2.05 -9.78 10.32
CA ASP A 33 -2.09 -10.64 9.13
C ASP A 33 -3.52 -11.18 8.92
N GLY A 34 -3.96 -11.21 7.67
CA GLY A 34 -5.33 -11.60 7.28
C GLY A 34 -6.38 -10.51 7.42
N GLU A 35 -6.03 -9.35 8.00
CA GLU A 35 -6.97 -8.25 8.17
C GLU A 35 -7.21 -7.49 6.84
N PRO A 36 -8.47 -7.22 6.45
CA PRO A 36 -8.77 -6.30 5.38
C PRO A 36 -8.62 -4.84 5.85
N ILE A 37 -7.74 -4.08 5.20
CA ILE A 37 -7.55 -2.65 5.48
C ILE A 37 -7.95 -1.80 4.28
N SER A 38 -8.61 -0.67 4.51
CA SER A 38 -8.92 0.27 3.43
C SER A 38 -7.67 1.08 3.10
N VAL A 39 -7.34 1.16 1.82
CA VAL A 39 -6.19 1.94 1.35
C VAL A 39 -6.57 2.91 0.24
N LYS A 40 -5.72 3.93 0.07
CA LYS A 40 -5.66 4.78 -1.11
C LYS A 40 -4.27 4.79 -1.70
N ILE A 41 -4.17 4.77 -3.03
CA ILE A 41 -2.90 4.84 -3.75
C ILE A 41 -2.91 6.07 -4.63
N PHE A 42 -1.88 6.90 -4.51
CA PHE A 42 -1.72 8.12 -5.28
C PHE A 42 -0.45 8.09 -6.14
N ILE A 43 -0.60 8.47 -7.41
CA ILE A 43 0.51 8.72 -8.34
C ILE A 43 0.45 10.18 -8.76
N GLY A 44 1.54 10.94 -8.56
CA GLY A 44 1.61 12.33 -9.03
C GLY A 44 0.46 13.24 -8.56
N GLY A 45 -0.12 12.97 -7.39
CA GLY A 45 -1.29 13.69 -6.85
C GLY A 45 -2.66 13.17 -7.30
N THR A 46 -2.72 12.17 -8.19
CA THR A 46 -3.96 11.54 -8.64
C THR A 46 -4.26 10.26 -7.84
N ASP A 47 -5.48 10.12 -7.32
CA ASP A 47 -5.95 8.88 -6.68
C ASP A 47 -6.26 7.84 -7.77
N ILE A 48 -5.53 6.73 -7.77
CA ILE A 48 -5.68 5.68 -8.78
C ILE A 48 -6.35 4.43 -8.23
N TYR A 49 -6.49 4.33 -6.90
CA TYR A 49 -7.10 3.18 -6.26
C TYR A 49 -7.56 3.56 -4.87
N LYS A 50 -8.82 3.22 -4.58
CA LYS A 50 -9.40 3.28 -3.25
C LYS A 50 -10.17 1.99 -3.01
N GLY A 51 -9.81 1.24 -1.98
CA GLY A 51 -10.52 0.00 -1.66
C GLY A 51 -9.85 -0.82 -0.57
N PRO A 52 -10.50 -1.91 -0.14
CA PRO A 52 -9.93 -2.83 0.83
C PRO A 52 -8.84 -3.69 0.18
N LEU A 53 -7.70 -3.82 0.87
CA LEU A 53 -6.66 -4.79 0.59
C LEU A 53 -6.46 -5.68 1.81
N THR A 54 -6.24 -6.97 1.57
CA THR A 54 -5.91 -7.93 2.64
C THR A 54 -4.43 -7.87 2.94
N VAL A 55 -4.09 -7.77 4.22
CA VAL A 55 -2.72 -7.86 4.73
C VAL A 55 -2.29 -9.32 4.70
N THR A 56 -1.20 -9.64 4.01
CA THR A 56 -0.63 -10.98 3.95
C THR A 56 0.44 -11.19 5.02
N SER A 57 0.84 -12.45 5.23
CA SER A 57 1.89 -12.82 6.19
C SER A 57 3.14 -11.96 6.00
N GLY A 58 3.58 -11.32 7.08
CA GLY A 58 4.73 -10.40 7.04
C GLY A 58 4.38 -8.93 6.82
N GLN A 59 3.12 -8.54 7.05
CA GLN A 59 2.62 -7.17 6.92
C GLN A 59 2.79 -6.60 5.51
N GLU A 60 2.44 -7.39 4.49
CA GLU A 60 2.50 -6.97 3.09
C GLU A 60 1.09 -6.78 2.51
N LEU A 61 0.99 -5.93 1.49
CA LEU A 61 -0.25 -5.64 0.78
C LEU A 61 -0.13 -6.10 -0.66
N TYR A 62 -1.12 -6.90 -1.09
CA TYR A 62 -1.21 -7.32 -2.48
C TYR A 62 -1.83 -6.21 -3.34
N ILE A 63 -1.06 -5.70 -4.29
CA ILE A 63 -1.53 -4.66 -5.20
C ILE A 63 -2.34 -5.30 -6.34
N PRO A 64 -3.60 -4.86 -6.58
CA PRO A 64 -4.44 -5.39 -7.64
C PRO A 64 -3.79 -5.27 -9.02
N LYS A 65 -4.10 -6.21 -9.94
CA LYS A 65 -3.45 -6.29 -11.26
C LYS A 65 -3.62 -5.01 -12.09
N ASN A 66 -4.80 -4.39 -12.05
CA ASN A 66 -5.07 -3.11 -12.71
C ASN A 66 -4.17 -1.99 -12.18
N VAL A 67 -3.99 -1.90 -10.87
CA VAL A 67 -3.13 -0.89 -10.23
C VAL A 67 -1.66 -1.17 -10.54
N ARG A 68 -1.22 -2.43 -10.50
CA ARG A 68 0.15 -2.82 -10.86
C ARG A 68 0.56 -2.37 -12.26
N ASN A 69 -0.35 -2.48 -13.22
CA ASN A 69 -0.07 -2.05 -14.59
C ASN A 69 0.18 -0.54 -14.68
N LEU A 70 -0.56 0.26 -13.90
CA LEU A 70 -0.34 1.70 -13.79
C LEU A 70 0.99 2.02 -13.09
N LEU A 71 1.31 1.25 -12.05
CA LEU A 71 2.52 1.44 -11.23
C LEU A 71 3.81 0.95 -11.89
N LYS A 72 3.75 0.21 -13.00
CA LYS A 72 4.91 -0.41 -13.65
C LYS A 72 5.92 0.61 -14.15
N ASN A 73 5.45 1.78 -14.59
CA ASN A 73 6.27 2.84 -15.15
C ASN A 73 6.56 3.97 -14.14
N GLU A 74 5.98 3.89 -12.94
CA GLU A 74 6.11 4.94 -11.94
C GLU A 74 7.35 4.77 -11.08
N LYS A 75 8.07 5.88 -10.89
CA LYS A 75 9.27 5.93 -10.04
C LYS A 75 8.95 5.90 -8.56
N GLU A 76 7.77 6.35 -8.14
CA GLU A 76 7.31 6.30 -6.76
C GLU A 76 5.79 6.50 -6.72
N PHE A 77 5.16 6.07 -5.63
CA PHE A 77 3.77 6.39 -5.35
C PHE A 77 3.54 6.52 -3.85
N ILE A 78 2.42 7.12 -3.45
CA ILE A 78 2.03 7.23 -2.04
C ILE A 78 0.95 6.20 -1.75
N LEU A 79 1.16 5.38 -0.72
CA LEU A 79 0.12 4.51 -0.17
C LEU A 79 -0.36 5.11 1.15
N THR A 80 -1.68 5.19 1.31
CA THR A 80 -2.33 5.67 2.53
C THR A 80 -3.25 4.58 3.06
N ILE A 81 -3.11 4.21 4.33
CA ILE A 81 -4.08 3.35 5.01
C ILE A 81 -5.12 4.25 5.67
N ILE A 82 -6.40 3.92 5.48
CA ILE A 82 -7.54 4.65 6.01
C ILE A 82 -8.24 3.75 7.03
N ARG A 83 -8.35 4.25 8.26
CA ARG A 83 -9.22 3.72 9.32
C ARG A 83 -10.09 4.83 9.88
#